data_AF-A0A380E2D4-F1
#
_entry.id   AF-A0A380E2D4-F1
#
_cell.length_a   1.000
_cell.length_b   1.000
_cell.length_c   1.000
_cell.angle_alpha   90.00
_cell.angle_beta   90.00
_cell.angle_gamma   90.00
#
_symmetry.space_group_name_H-M   'P 1'
#
loop_
_entity.id
_entity.type
_entity.pdbx_description
1 polymer ?
#
loop_
_entity_poly.entity_id
_entity_poly.type
_entity_poly.pdbx_seq_one_letter_code
_entity_poly.pdbx_strand_id
1 'polypeptide(L)' 'MEHVSVVVYGADVICASCVNAPTSKDIYDWLQPLLKRKYPNISFKYTYIDITKIMTT' A
#
# COMPACT_ATOMS: atom_id res chain seq x y z
N MET A 1 3.84 -9.95 19.67
CA MET A 1 4.58 -10.07 18.39
C MET A 1 4.57 -8.70 17.73
N GLU A 2 5.74 -8.07 17.61
CA GLU A 2 5.88 -6.83 16.87
C GLU A 2 5.87 -7.13 15.36
N HIS A 3 5.12 -6.34 14.60
CA HIS A 3 5.08 -6.40 13.15
C HIS A 3 5.36 -5.01 12.59
N VAL A 4 5.96 -4.95 11.40
CA VAL A 4 6.15 -3.70 10.69
C VAL A 4 4.86 -3.38 9.93
N SER A 5 4.28 -2.22 10.19
CA SER A 5 3.14 -1.72 9.44
C SER A 5 3.59 -1.12 8.10
N VAL A 6 3.04 -1.63 7.01
CA VAL A 6 3.22 -1.10 5.66
C VAL A 6 1.89 -0.51 5.23
N VAL A 7 1.83 0.81 5.11
CA VAL A 7 0.60 1.52 4.78
C VAL A 7 0.77 2.22 3.44
N VAL A 8 -0.13 1.95 2.51
CA VAL A 8 -0.19 2.64 1.21
C VAL A 8 -1.41 3.55 1.22
N TYR A 9 -1.14 4.85 1.06
CA TYR A 9 -2.18 5.87 0.92
C TYR A 9 -2.40 6.13 -0.56
N GLY A 10 -3.65 6.13 -0.99
CA GLY A 10 -3.99 6.32 -2.39
C GLY A 10 -5.46 6.68 -2.58
N ALA A 11 -5.90 6.65 -3.83
CA ALA A 11 -7.29 6.86 -4.21
C ALA A 11 -7.61 5.99 -5.43
N ASP A 12 -8.90 5.80 -5.73
CA ASP A 12 -9.32 5.10 -6.96
C ASP A 12 -9.07 5.89 -8.25
N VAL A 13 -8.62 7.14 -8.13
CA VAL A 13 -8.26 8.02 -9.24
C VAL A 13 -6.75 8.10 -9.43
N ILE A 14 -6.30 8.20 -10.67
CA ILE A 14 -4.87 8.38 -11.01
C ILE A 14 -4.41 9.75 -10.51
N CYS A 15 -3.22 9.80 -9.90
CA CYS A 15 -2.61 11.04 -9.46
C CYS A 15 -2.24 11.92 -10.66
N ALA A 16 -2.75 13.16 -10.70
CA ALA A 16 -2.48 14.12 -11.78
C ALA A 16 -0.98 14.45 -11.96
N SER A 17 -0.19 14.36 -10.89
CA SER A 17 1.26 14.61 -10.95
C SER A 17 2.06 13.43 -11.50
N CYS A 18 1.48 12.23 -11.55
CA CYS A 18 2.16 10.97 -11.82
C CYS A 18 1.40 10.11 -12.84
N VAL A 19 0.87 10.73 -13.90
CA VAL A 19 -0.11 10.10 -14.82
C VAL A 19 0.36 8.79 -15.49
N ASN A 20 1.68 8.56 -15.59
CA ASN A 20 2.25 7.36 -16.20
C ASN A 20 2.81 6.35 -15.16
N ALA A 21 2.67 6.65 -13.87
CA ALA A 21 3.07 5.74 -12.80
C ALA A 21 1.99 4.67 -12.56
N PRO A 22 2.35 3.51 -11.97
CA PRO A 22 1.36 2.53 -11.52
C PRO A 22 0.36 3.14 -10.52
N THR A 23 -0.84 2.56 -10.44
CA THR A 23 -1.84 3.04 -9.47
C THR A 23 -1.42 2.71 -8.04
N SER A 24 -1.98 3.42 -7.06
CA SER A 24 -1.71 3.14 -5.64
C SER A 24 -2.11 1.72 -5.22
N LYS A 25 -3.14 1.14 -5.86
CA LYS A 25 -3.54 -0.27 -5.66
C LYS A 25 -2.51 -1.23 -6.25
N ASP A 26 -2.02 -0.98 -7.46
CA ASP A 26 -0.97 -1.82 -8.07
C ASP A 26 0.30 -1.84 -7.19
N ILE A 27 0.68 -0.69 -6.64
CA ILE A 27 1.82 -0.59 -5.71
C ILE A 27 1.56 -1.35 -4.41
N TYR A 28 0.35 -1.27 -3.86
CA TYR A 28 -0.04 -2.03 -2.67
C TYR A 28 0.10 -3.54 -2.90
N ASP A 29 -0.44 -4.05 -4.00
CA ASP A 29 -0.40 -5.47 -4.34
C ASP A 29 1.03 -5.94 -4.67
N TRP A 30 1.82 -5.09 -5.33
CA TRP A 30 3.21 -5.38 -5.68
C TRP A 30 4.14 -5.43 -4.45
N LEU A 31 3.92 -4.57 -3.45
CA LEU A 31 4.75 -4.51 -2.24
C LEU A 31 4.69 -5.80 -1.42
N GLN A 32 3.54 -6.47 -1.36
CA GLN A 32 3.33 -7.67 -0.55
C GLN A 32 4.29 -8.83 -0.89
N PRO A 33 4.36 -9.33 -2.14
CA PRO A 33 5.31 -10.38 -2.51
C PRO A 33 6.76 -9.88 -2.53
N LEU A 34 7.01 -8.60 -2.85
CA LEU A 34 8.35 -8.03 -2.84
C LEU A 34 8.99 -8.06 -1.45
N LEU A 35 8.28 -7.53 -0.45
CA LEU A 35 8.80 -7.47 0.92
C LEU A 35 8.90 -8.86 1.54
N LYS A 36 7.94 -9.75 1.26
CA LYS A 36 8.02 -11.16 1.68
C LYS A 36 9.27 -11.86 1.12
N ARG A 37 9.61 -11.61 -0.15
CA ARG A 37 10.82 -12.19 -0.79
C ARG A 37 12.10 -11.57 -0.25
N LYS A 38 12.13 -10.25 -0.05
CA LYS A 38 13.35 -9.52 0.32
C LYS A 38 13.67 -9.63 1.82
N TYR A 39 12.65 -9.75 2.67
CA TYR A 39 12.77 -9.77 4.12
C TYR A 39 11.95 -10.92 4.73
N PRO A 40 12.33 -12.18 4.47
CA PRO A 40 11.50 -13.35 4.82
C PRO A 40 11.29 -13.53 6.33
N ASN A 41 12.16 -12.97 7.17
CA ASN A 41 12.11 -13.10 8.64
C ASN A 41 11.35 -11.96 9.32
N ILE A 42 10.86 -10.97 8.57
CA ILE A 42 10.10 -9.84 9.12
C ILE A 42 8.60 -10.09 8.92
N SER A 43 7.82 -9.91 9.99
CA SER A 43 6.36 -9.93 9.91
C SER A 43 5.86 -8.56 9.47
N PHE A 44 5.08 -8.52 8.38
CA PHE A 44 4.50 -7.29 7.86
C PHE A 44 2.98 -7.32 7.95
N LYS A 45 2.38 -6.19 8.32
CA LYS A 45 0.94 -5.95 8.22
C LYS A 45 0.69 -4.85 7.18
N TYR A 46 -0.08 -5.19 6.16
CA TYR A 46 -0.38 -4.29 5.05
C TYR A 46 -1.73 -3.61 5.27
N THR A 47 -1.83 -2.33 4.95
CA THR A 47 -3.09 -1.59 4.96
C THR A 47 -3.13 -0.61 3.78
N TYR A 48 -4.21 -0.64 3.02
CA TYR A 48 -4.50 0.37 2.02
C TYR A 48 -5.48 1.38 2.60
N ILE A 49 -5.14 2.67 2.50
CA ILE A 49 -6.02 3.77 2.93
C ILE A 49 -6.40 4.59 1.71
N ASP A 50 -7.68 4.55 1.38
CA ASP A 50 -8.27 5.43 0.37
C ASP A 50 -8.50 6.81 0.98
N ILE A 51 -7.72 7.80 0.57
CA ILE A 51 -7.78 9.17 1.10
C ILE A 51 -9.08 9.90 0.74
N THR A 52 -9.87 9.37 -0.18
CA THR A 52 -11.16 9.95 -0.60
C THR A 52 -12.33 9.35 0.14
N LYS A 53 -12.14 8.22 0.83
CA LYS A 53 -13.19 7.59 1.64
C LYS A 53 -13.12 8.11 3.06
N ILE A 54 -14.23 8.68 3.52
CA ILE A 54 -14.39 9.07 4.93
C ILE A 54 -14.35 7.80 5.76
N MET A 55 -13.42 7.73 6.72
CA MET A 55 -13.41 6.68 7.72
C MET A 55 -14.62 6.89 8.64
N THR A 56 -15.71 6.18 8.41
CA THR A 56 -16.81 6.13 9.38
C THR A 56 -16.31 5.48 10.66
N THR A 57 -16.38 6.26 11.74
CA THR A 57 -16.01 5.88 13.12
C THR A 57 -17.02 4.91 13.71
#